data_AF-A0A429FUF5-F1
#
_entry.id   AF-A0A429FUF5-F1
#
_cell.length_a   1.000
_cell.length_b   1.000
_cell.length_c   1.000
_cell.angle_alpha   90.00
_cell.angle_beta   90.00
_cell.angle_gamma   90.00
#
_symmetry.space_group_name_H-M   'P 1'
#
loop_
_entity.id
_entity.type
_entity.pdbx_description
1 polymer ?
#
loop_
_entity_poly.entity_id
_entity_poly.type
_entity_poly.pdbx_seq_one_letter_code
_entity_poly.pdbx_strand_id
1 'polypeptide(L)'
;MAALALLVLVAPPASATEVQQNPPNWGLDRIDQRTGLDQLYHYETEAKDVTVYVIDSGVDAAHPDFGGRVKPGKDFLNGGTDTTDTNGHGTYLAGVAASRTFGVAKGAQIVPVRVIDAQGGGATDKIIAGIDWVTQNAQQPAVAVLGIGGTANDQLDAAVRALAAVVPIALPAGGEATDAGKFSPGRVTEALTVGSTDASDQVGSTSNYGEVVDLFAPGVDVPGPNAGGNGGRVLSGTSSAAAHVAGVAALYRSLHPAVSAPDVAKALVDLAAVDVLTGVHEGTANRVLQSPGVQLRRG
;
A
#
# COMPACT_ATOMS: atom_id res chain seq x y z
N MET A 1 22.43 -38.92 -30.61
CA MET A 1 23.05 -38.19 -29.49
C MET A 1 22.23 -36.94 -29.26
N ALA A 2 21.44 -36.89 -28.19
CA ALA A 2 20.65 -35.73 -27.82
C ALA A 2 21.32 -35.08 -26.60
N ALA A 3 21.77 -33.84 -26.75
CA ALA A 3 22.38 -33.07 -25.68
C ALA A 3 21.26 -32.53 -24.77
N LEU A 4 21.24 -33.01 -23.53
CA LEU A 4 20.39 -32.50 -22.46
C LEU A 4 21.01 -31.17 -21.97
N ALA A 5 20.40 -30.04 -22.33
CA ALA A 5 20.79 -28.75 -21.79
C ALA A 5 20.25 -28.64 -20.35
N LEU A 6 21.15 -28.82 -19.37
CA LEU A 6 20.86 -28.58 -17.97
C LEU A 6 20.80 -27.05 -17.76
N LEU A 7 19.59 -26.51 -17.67
CA LEU A 7 19.37 -25.12 -17.30
C LEU A 7 19.71 -24.97 -15.80
N VAL A 8 20.93 -24.56 -15.50
CA VAL A 8 21.30 -24.18 -14.13
C VAL A 8 20.58 -22.86 -13.85
N LEU A 9 19.47 -22.91 -13.09
CA LEU A 9 18.94 -21.72 -12.43
C LEU A 9 20.00 -21.26 -11.42
N VAL A 10 20.80 -20.28 -11.81
CA VAL A 10 21.60 -19.51 -10.87
C VAL A 10 20.60 -18.68 -10.07
N ALA A 11 20.31 -19.10 -8.85
CA ALA A 11 19.60 -18.25 -7.90
C ALA A 11 20.37 -16.93 -7.79
N PRO A 12 19.72 -15.77 -7.89
CA PRO A 12 20.39 -14.50 -7.63
C PRO A 12 21.05 -14.57 -6.25
N PRO A 13 22.21 -13.91 -6.05
CA PRO A 13 22.82 -13.85 -4.73
C PRO A 13 21.77 -13.33 -3.74
N ALA A 14 21.59 -14.04 -2.61
CA ALA A 14 20.70 -13.58 -1.56
C ALA A 14 21.12 -12.18 -1.14
N SER A 15 20.29 -11.17 -1.44
CA SER A 15 20.50 -9.82 -0.91
C SER A 15 20.60 -9.92 0.61
N ALA A 16 21.58 -9.20 1.19
CA ALA A 16 21.71 -9.14 2.64
C ALA A 16 20.44 -8.49 3.20
N THR A 17 19.75 -9.18 4.11
CA THR A 17 18.60 -8.64 4.84
C THR A 17 19.07 -7.44 5.66
N GLU A 18 18.50 -6.27 5.40
CA GLU A 18 18.71 -5.07 6.18
C GLU A 18 17.70 -5.00 7.32
N VAL A 19 18.04 -4.28 8.39
CA VAL A 19 17.21 -4.19 9.60
C VAL A 19 17.12 -2.75 10.07
N GLN A 20 15.90 -2.25 10.27
CA GLN A 20 15.64 -1.05 11.04
C GLN A 20 15.38 -1.43 12.50
N GLN A 21 16.21 -0.91 13.40
CA GLN A 21 16.05 -1.07 14.84
C GLN A 21 15.08 -0.02 15.37
N ASN A 22 14.16 -0.42 16.25
CA ASN A 22 13.14 0.42 16.86
C ASN A 22 12.38 1.29 15.83
N PRO A 23 11.71 0.67 14.83
CA PRO A 23 10.97 1.44 13.85
C PRO A 23 9.89 2.29 14.55
N PRO A 24 9.80 3.59 14.27
CA PRO A 24 8.83 4.45 14.94
C PRO A 24 7.39 4.14 14.52
N ASN A 25 7.21 3.54 13.35
CA ASN A 25 5.95 2.97 12.93
C ASN A 25 5.87 1.51 13.39
N TRP A 26 5.05 1.22 14.40
CA TRP A 26 4.82 -0.13 14.92
C TRP A 26 4.34 -1.11 13.84
N GLY A 27 3.67 -0.58 12.80
CA GLY A 27 3.20 -1.39 11.69
C GLY A 27 4.33 -2.04 10.91
N LEU A 28 5.52 -1.45 10.88
CA LEU A 28 6.70 -2.05 10.27
C LEU A 28 7.15 -3.30 11.04
N ASP A 29 7.21 -3.21 12.37
CA ASP A 29 7.54 -4.30 13.30
C ASP A 29 6.49 -5.42 13.24
N ARG A 30 5.22 -5.08 13.00
CA ARG A 30 4.18 -6.10 12.92
C ARG A 30 4.24 -6.96 11.65
N ILE A 31 4.59 -6.37 10.50
CA ILE A 31 4.37 -7.03 9.20
C ILE A 31 5.47 -8.02 8.81
N ASP A 32 6.65 -8.01 9.42
CA ASP A 32 7.73 -8.96 9.08
C ASP A 32 7.75 -10.21 9.99
N GLN A 33 6.72 -10.38 10.83
CA GLN A 33 6.55 -11.50 11.75
C GLN A 33 5.09 -11.91 11.92
N ARG A 34 4.87 -13.17 12.31
CA ARG A 34 3.52 -13.75 12.40
C ARG A 34 2.68 -13.19 13.55
N THR A 35 3.29 -12.86 14.68
CA THR A 35 2.62 -12.42 15.92
C THR A 35 3.50 -11.49 16.74
N GLY A 36 2.89 -10.54 17.44
CA GLY A 36 3.59 -9.67 18.40
C GLY A 36 4.48 -8.62 17.74
N LEU A 37 5.33 -7.99 18.57
CA LEU A 37 6.27 -6.93 18.21
C LEU A 37 7.65 -7.26 18.84
N ASP A 38 8.74 -7.11 18.07
CA ASP A 38 10.11 -7.38 18.51
C ASP A 38 11.06 -6.17 18.37
N GLN A 39 10.51 -5.02 17.95
CA GLN A 39 11.21 -3.76 17.69
C GLN A 39 12.19 -3.81 16.52
N LEU A 40 12.05 -4.77 15.62
CA LEU A 40 12.84 -4.89 14.41
C LEU A 40 11.93 -4.79 13.19
N TYR A 41 12.47 -4.23 12.10
CA TYR A 41 11.85 -4.36 10.79
C TYR A 41 12.90 -4.79 9.79
N HIS A 42 12.75 -6.01 9.28
CA HIS A 42 13.64 -6.65 8.32
C HIS A 42 13.12 -6.50 6.90
N TYR A 43 14.02 -6.20 5.97
CA TYR A 43 13.69 -6.10 4.54
C TYR A 43 14.86 -6.58 3.68
N GLU A 44 14.56 -7.34 2.63
CA GLU A 44 15.58 -7.88 1.70
C GLU A 44 15.90 -6.92 0.54
N THR A 45 15.03 -5.92 0.34
CA THR A 45 15.17 -4.89 -0.69
C THR A 45 14.56 -3.59 -0.20
N GLU A 46 15.10 -2.47 -0.67
CA GLU A 46 14.48 -1.15 -0.49
C GLU A 46 13.47 -0.84 -1.62
N ALA A 47 13.33 -1.70 -2.64
CA ALA A 47 12.48 -1.52 -3.82
C ALA A 47 12.77 -0.27 -4.66
N LYS A 48 14.05 0.08 -4.85
CA LYS A 48 14.53 1.28 -5.60
C LYS A 48 14.04 1.36 -7.05
N ASP A 49 13.75 0.20 -7.63
CA ASP A 49 13.30 0.00 -8.99
C ASP A 49 11.78 0.08 -9.15
N VAL A 50 11.03 0.16 -8.05
CA VAL A 50 9.56 0.19 -8.07
C VAL A 50 9.02 1.60 -7.88
N THR A 51 7.94 1.92 -8.62
CA THR A 51 7.19 3.17 -8.48
C THR A 51 5.90 2.95 -7.70
N VAL A 52 5.70 3.72 -6.64
CA VAL A 52 4.43 3.81 -5.88
C VAL A 52 3.64 5.02 -6.39
N TYR A 53 2.53 4.77 -7.06
CA TYR A 53 1.55 5.80 -7.43
C TYR A 53 0.64 6.09 -6.24
N VAL A 54 0.62 7.33 -5.78
CA VAL A 54 -0.18 7.78 -4.64
C VAL A 54 -1.34 8.62 -5.18
N ILE A 55 -2.50 8.00 -5.34
CA ILE A 55 -3.72 8.64 -5.86
C ILE A 55 -4.49 9.22 -4.67
N ASP A 56 -4.24 10.50 -4.36
CA ASP A 56 -4.67 11.15 -3.12
C ASP A 56 -4.63 12.70 -3.22
N SER A 57 -4.31 13.40 -2.13
CA SER A 57 -4.27 14.86 -2.03
C SER A 57 -3.00 15.53 -2.55
N GLY A 58 -2.07 14.74 -3.08
CA GLY A 58 -0.72 15.17 -3.47
C GLY A 58 0.35 14.62 -2.53
N VAL A 59 1.61 15.00 -2.74
CA VAL A 59 2.73 14.64 -1.85
C VAL A 59 3.65 15.85 -1.69
N ASP A 60 4.07 16.14 -0.46
CA ASP A 60 5.15 17.09 -0.16
C ASP A 60 6.50 16.52 -0.63
N ALA A 61 6.86 16.84 -1.87
CA ALA A 61 8.10 16.37 -2.49
C ALA A 61 9.38 16.83 -1.77
N ALA A 62 9.31 17.92 -0.99
CA ALA A 62 10.43 18.46 -0.25
C ALA A 62 10.63 17.79 1.12
N HIS A 63 9.70 16.92 1.55
CA HIS A 63 9.80 16.24 2.82
C HIS A 63 11.09 15.37 2.88
N PRO A 64 11.99 15.59 3.84
CA PRO A 64 13.32 15.00 3.81
C PRO A 64 13.34 13.47 3.93
N ASP A 65 12.29 12.89 4.52
CA ASP A 65 12.16 11.43 4.65
C ASP A 65 11.93 10.72 3.30
N PHE A 66 11.54 11.47 2.26
CA PHE A 66 11.52 10.95 0.88
C PHE A 66 12.87 11.08 0.17
N GLY A 67 13.72 12.03 0.58
CA GLY A 67 15.08 12.16 0.06
C GLY A 67 15.19 12.30 -1.46
N GLY A 68 14.27 13.06 -2.09
CA GLY A 68 14.26 13.31 -3.53
C GLY A 68 13.69 12.19 -4.40
N ARG A 69 13.02 11.19 -3.79
CA ARG A 69 12.39 10.07 -4.51
C ARG A 69 10.98 10.37 -5.01
N VAL A 70 10.38 11.49 -4.61
CA VAL A 70 9.13 11.97 -5.21
C VAL A 70 9.43 12.50 -6.61
N LYS A 71 8.82 11.87 -7.62
CA LYS A 71 8.98 12.18 -9.04
C LYS A 71 7.81 13.06 -9.53
N PRO A 72 7.94 13.71 -10.69
CA PRO A 72 6.84 14.48 -11.27
C PRO A 72 5.58 13.63 -11.43
N GLY A 73 4.48 14.17 -10.92
CA GLY A 73 3.15 13.57 -11.00
C GLY A 73 2.19 14.42 -11.80
N LYS A 74 0.88 14.29 -11.52
CA LYS A 74 -0.15 15.07 -12.19
C LYS A 74 -1.26 15.53 -11.22
N ASP A 75 -1.70 16.77 -11.40
CA ASP A 75 -2.80 17.39 -10.66
C ASP A 75 -4.05 17.46 -11.54
N PHE A 76 -5.10 16.77 -11.10
CA PHE A 76 -6.39 16.72 -11.77
C PHE A 76 -7.39 17.73 -11.22
N LEU A 77 -7.08 18.41 -10.11
CA LEU A 77 -7.92 19.48 -9.57
C LEU A 77 -7.78 20.75 -10.41
N ASN A 78 -6.53 21.18 -10.63
CA ASN A 78 -6.22 22.45 -11.31
C ASN A 78 -5.70 22.26 -12.74
N GLY A 79 -5.44 21.01 -13.17
CA GLY A 79 -4.99 20.70 -14.53
C GLY A 79 -3.52 21.07 -14.77
N GLY A 80 -2.60 20.39 -14.10
CA GLY A 80 -1.16 20.69 -14.20
C GLY A 80 -0.25 19.62 -13.58
N THR A 81 0.99 20.01 -13.25
CA THR A 81 2.01 19.14 -12.64
C THR A 81 2.32 19.50 -11.19
N ASP A 82 1.64 20.51 -10.63
CA ASP A 82 1.79 20.87 -9.22
C ASP A 82 0.97 19.93 -8.33
N THR A 83 1.63 18.89 -7.86
CA THR A 83 1.05 17.88 -6.99
C THR A 83 1.35 18.11 -5.52
N THR A 84 1.60 19.37 -5.12
CA THR A 84 1.85 19.73 -3.73
C THR A 84 0.67 19.32 -2.86
N ASP A 85 0.96 18.63 -1.77
CA ASP A 85 -0.06 18.20 -0.83
C ASP A 85 -0.55 19.37 0.03
N THR A 86 -1.82 19.71 -0.12
CA THR A 86 -2.47 20.78 0.64
C THR A 86 -3.34 20.28 1.79
N ASN A 87 -3.47 18.96 1.95
CA ASN A 87 -4.23 18.33 3.03
C ASN A 87 -3.33 17.59 4.03
N GLY A 88 -2.31 16.90 3.52
CA GLY A 88 -1.37 16.08 4.28
C GLY A 88 -1.64 14.58 4.18
N HIS A 89 -2.84 14.15 3.76
CA HIS A 89 -3.20 12.73 3.62
C HIS A 89 -2.31 11.97 2.64
N GLY A 90 -2.13 12.47 1.42
CA GLY A 90 -1.29 11.83 0.43
C GLY A 90 0.18 11.75 0.84
N THR A 91 0.73 12.79 1.47
CA THR A 91 2.09 12.77 2.04
C THR A 91 2.25 11.68 3.09
N TYR A 92 1.26 11.54 3.96
CA TYR A 92 1.28 10.52 5.00
C TYR A 92 1.20 9.10 4.41
N LEU A 93 0.31 8.86 3.43
CA LEU A 93 0.21 7.54 2.77
C LEU A 93 1.47 7.20 1.98
N ALA A 94 2.01 8.15 1.21
CA ALA A 94 3.31 8.02 0.57
C ALA A 94 4.41 7.69 1.58
N GLY A 95 4.29 8.28 2.76
CA GLY A 95 5.12 8.05 3.93
C GLY A 95 5.15 6.62 4.41
N VAL A 96 3.98 6.11 4.80
CA VAL A 96 3.79 4.75 5.29
C VAL A 96 4.17 3.72 4.21
N ALA A 97 3.93 4.00 2.93
CA ALA A 97 4.33 3.12 1.86
C ALA A 97 5.85 3.12 1.62
N ALA A 98 6.48 4.30 1.58
CA ALA A 98 7.79 4.45 0.93
C ALA A 98 8.74 5.48 1.54
N SER A 99 8.52 6.06 2.73
CA SER A 99 9.55 6.91 3.35
C SER A 99 10.71 6.11 3.95
N ARG A 100 11.84 6.75 4.25
CA ARG A 100 13.00 6.08 4.87
C ARG A 100 12.69 5.64 6.29
N THR A 101 12.06 6.52 7.08
CA THR A 101 11.87 6.32 8.52
C THR A 101 10.63 5.51 8.85
N PHE A 102 9.49 5.84 8.25
CA PHE A 102 8.17 5.26 8.54
C PHE A 102 7.69 4.24 7.50
N GLY A 103 8.35 4.21 6.34
CA GLY A 103 7.91 3.45 5.18
C GLY A 103 8.36 2.01 5.15
N VAL A 104 7.53 1.16 4.54
CA VAL A 104 7.79 -0.24 4.24
C VAL A 104 8.86 -0.37 3.14
N ALA A 105 8.65 0.26 1.98
CA ALA A 105 9.52 0.20 0.80
C ALA A 105 10.46 1.42 0.72
N LYS A 106 11.51 1.40 1.55
CA LYS A 106 12.34 2.57 1.90
C LYS A 106 13.05 3.29 0.76
N GLY A 107 13.22 2.62 -0.37
CA GLY A 107 13.92 3.12 -1.56
C GLY A 107 13.01 3.36 -2.76
N ALA A 108 11.73 2.98 -2.70
CA ALA A 108 10.80 3.11 -3.82
C ALA A 108 10.63 4.56 -4.29
N GLN A 109 10.35 4.72 -5.58
CA GLN A 109 10.02 6.02 -6.15
C GLN A 109 8.56 6.32 -5.88
N ILE A 110 8.21 7.60 -5.73
CA ILE A 110 6.84 8.02 -5.42
C ILE A 110 6.36 8.93 -6.55
N VAL A 111 5.20 8.62 -7.14
CA VAL A 111 4.55 9.49 -8.13
C VAL A 111 3.19 9.93 -7.58
N PRO A 112 3.03 11.21 -7.21
CA PRO A 112 1.77 11.74 -6.73
C PRO A 112 0.76 11.93 -7.86
N VAL A 113 -0.49 11.55 -7.61
CA VAL A 113 -1.62 11.76 -8.51
C VAL A 113 -2.69 12.48 -7.71
N ARG A 114 -2.71 13.81 -7.84
CA ARG A 114 -3.54 14.66 -6.99
C ARG A 114 -4.97 14.73 -7.54
N VAL A 115 -5.89 14.15 -6.77
CA VAL A 115 -7.33 14.08 -7.08
C VAL A 115 -8.20 14.52 -5.90
N ILE A 116 -7.60 14.74 -4.72
CA ILE A 116 -8.26 15.21 -3.49
C ILE A 116 -7.79 16.62 -3.13
N ASP A 117 -8.74 17.49 -2.78
CA ASP A 117 -8.50 18.88 -2.41
C ASP A 117 -8.01 19.05 -0.95
N ALA A 118 -7.77 20.29 -0.55
CA ALA A 118 -7.28 20.62 0.79
C ALA A 118 -8.26 20.20 1.92
N GLN A 119 -9.55 20.09 1.62
CA GLN A 119 -10.61 19.72 2.56
C GLN A 119 -10.88 18.21 2.59
N GLY A 120 -10.18 17.42 1.76
CA GLY A 120 -10.41 15.98 1.65
C GLY A 120 -11.51 15.61 0.66
N GLY A 121 -12.01 16.58 -0.13
CA GLY A 121 -13.01 16.35 -1.17
C GLY A 121 -12.38 15.98 -2.51
N GLY A 122 -13.03 15.10 -3.27
CA GLY A 122 -12.61 14.73 -4.62
C GLY A 122 -13.82 14.51 -5.51
N ALA A 123 -13.89 15.22 -6.63
CA ALA A 123 -14.93 14.98 -7.62
C ALA A 123 -14.63 13.66 -8.35
N THR A 124 -15.65 12.79 -8.48
CA THR A 124 -15.49 11.44 -9.03
C THR A 124 -14.88 11.44 -10.43
N ASP A 125 -15.20 12.42 -11.27
CA ASP A 125 -14.63 12.57 -12.61
C ASP A 125 -13.12 12.84 -12.57
N LYS A 126 -12.63 13.61 -11.60
CA LYS A 126 -11.20 13.88 -11.40
C LYS A 126 -10.45 12.66 -10.87
N ILE A 127 -11.09 11.94 -9.95
CA ILE A 127 -10.57 10.68 -9.42
C ILE A 127 -10.40 9.67 -10.56
N ILE A 128 -11.44 9.45 -11.37
CA ILE A 128 -11.40 8.56 -12.53
C ILE A 128 -10.31 8.99 -13.51
N ALA A 129 -10.21 10.28 -13.83
CA ALA A 129 -9.16 10.78 -14.72
C ALA A 129 -7.73 10.53 -14.18
N GLY A 130 -7.54 10.59 -12.86
CA GLY A 130 -6.28 10.23 -12.20
C GLY A 130 -5.95 8.75 -12.35
N ILE A 131 -6.93 7.87 -12.10
CA ILE A 131 -6.79 6.41 -12.25
C ILE A 131 -6.48 6.04 -13.71
N ASP A 132 -7.21 6.62 -14.66
CA ASP A 132 -6.99 6.40 -16.09
C ASP A 132 -5.59 6.84 -16.53
N TRP A 133 -5.09 7.95 -15.98
CA TRP A 133 -3.74 8.42 -16.28
C TRP A 133 -2.68 7.46 -15.78
N VAL A 134 -2.81 6.92 -14.57
CA VAL A 134 -1.88 5.87 -14.08
C VAL A 134 -1.97 4.64 -14.97
N THR A 135 -3.19 4.20 -15.31
CA THR A 135 -3.42 3.03 -16.19
C THR A 135 -2.66 3.16 -17.52
N GLN A 136 -2.60 4.37 -18.08
CA GLN A 136 -1.95 4.64 -19.36
C GLN A 136 -0.45 4.97 -19.26
N ASN A 137 0.03 5.45 -18.11
CA ASN A 137 1.38 6.03 -17.97
C ASN A 137 2.25 5.35 -16.91
N ALA A 138 1.77 4.27 -16.28
CA ALA A 138 2.51 3.56 -15.23
C ALA A 138 3.88 3.09 -15.71
N GLN A 139 4.95 3.56 -15.05
CA GLN A 139 6.31 3.07 -15.26
C GLN A 139 6.53 1.80 -14.44
N GLN A 140 6.65 0.67 -15.13
CA GLN A 140 6.79 -0.65 -14.51
C GLN A 140 8.24 -0.89 -14.03
N PRO A 141 8.45 -1.61 -12.91
CA PRO A 141 7.44 -2.14 -12.01
C PRO A 141 6.76 -1.05 -11.16
N ALA A 142 5.43 -1.16 -11.00
CA ALA A 142 4.62 -0.19 -10.28
C ALA A 142 3.61 -0.84 -9.34
N VAL A 143 3.21 -0.09 -8.32
CA VAL A 143 2.06 -0.35 -7.42
C VAL A 143 1.28 0.96 -7.23
N ALA A 144 0.03 0.86 -6.79
CA ALA A 144 -0.79 2.03 -6.48
C ALA A 144 -1.45 1.91 -5.10
N VAL A 145 -1.54 3.05 -4.40
CA VAL A 145 -2.41 3.23 -3.24
C VAL A 145 -3.42 4.32 -3.56
N LEU A 146 -4.69 4.03 -3.27
CA LEU A 146 -5.80 4.95 -3.45
C LEU A 146 -6.35 5.26 -2.08
N GLY A 147 -6.04 6.43 -1.51
CA GLY A 147 -6.55 6.83 -0.18
C GLY A 147 -7.96 7.42 -0.24
N ILE A 148 -8.81 6.87 -1.10
CA ILE A 148 -10.14 7.37 -1.43
C ILE A 148 -11.20 6.32 -1.12
N GLY A 149 -12.37 6.78 -0.71
CA GLY A 149 -13.55 5.96 -0.50
C GLY A 149 -14.80 6.82 -0.53
N GLY A 150 -15.93 6.21 -0.89
CA GLY A 150 -17.20 6.91 -0.93
C GLY A 150 -18.35 6.01 -1.32
N THR A 151 -19.48 6.64 -1.63
CA THR A 151 -20.68 5.93 -2.09
C THR A 151 -20.39 5.08 -3.32
N ALA A 152 -21.02 3.92 -3.43
CA ALA A 152 -20.98 3.05 -4.59
C ALA A 152 -21.09 3.82 -5.91
N ASN A 153 -20.15 3.58 -6.83
CA ASN A 153 -20.10 4.21 -8.14
C ASN A 153 -19.48 3.26 -9.18
N ASP A 154 -20.30 2.80 -10.14
CA ASP A 154 -19.88 1.80 -11.13
C ASP A 154 -18.81 2.31 -12.10
N GLN A 155 -18.77 3.62 -12.38
CA GLN A 155 -17.75 4.21 -13.25
C GLN A 155 -16.39 4.25 -12.56
N LEU A 156 -16.37 4.60 -11.27
CA LEU A 156 -15.16 4.54 -10.46
C LEU A 156 -14.63 3.10 -10.37
N ASP A 157 -15.52 2.13 -10.14
CA ASP A 157 -15.13 0.72 -10.06
C ASP A 157 -14.57 0.20 -11.38
N ALA A 158 -15.15 0.60 -12.51
CA ALA A 158 -14.65 0.24 -13.82
C ALA A 158 -13.23 0.78 -14.07
N ALA A 159 -12.96 2.03 -13.64
CA ALA A 159 -11.63 2.62 -13.73
C ALA A 159 -10.61 1.87 -12.85
N VAL A 160 -10.98 1.54 -11.60
CA VAL A 160 -10.11 0.79 -10.68
C VAL A 160 -9.82 -0.61 -11.21
N ARG A 161 -10.83 -1.31 -11.75
CA ARG A 161 -10.63 -2.62 -12.39
C ARG A 161 -9.67 -2.56 -13.58
N ALA A 162 -9.75 -1.50 -14.38
CA ALA A 162 -8.82 -1.29 -15.50
C ALA A 162 -7.38 -1.06 -15.00
N LEU A 163 -7.19 -0.28 -13.94
CA LEU A 163 -5.89 -0.08 -13.33
C LEU A 163 -5.33 -1.37 -12.71
N ALA A 164 -6.19 -2.17 -12.06
CA ALA A 164 -5.80 -3.40 -11.37
C ALA A 164 -5.25 -4.47 -12.33
N ALA A 165 -5.67 -4.43 -13.60
CA ALA A 165 -5.15 -5.30 -14.64
C ALA A 165 -3.66 -5.03 -14.97
N VAL A 166 -3.12 -3.86 -14.64
CA VAL A 166 -1.76 -3.44 -15.01
C VAL A 166 -0.86 -3.06 -13.83
N VAL A 167 -1.44 -2.71 -12.68
CA VAL A 167 -0.73 -2.30 -11.47
C VAL A 167 -1.45 -2.89 -10.25
N PRO A 168 -0.77 -3.55 -9.30
CA PRO A 168 -1.38 -3.97 -8.03
C PRO A 168 -1.86 -2.74 -7.26
N ILE A 169 -3.10 -2.81 -6.75
CA ILE A 169 -3.74 -1.69 -6.06
C ILE A 169 -4.06 -2.10 -4.62
N ALA A 170 -3.75 -1.23 -3.66
CA ALA A 170 -4.28 -1.30 -2.30
C ALA A 170 -5.36 -0.22 -2.09
N LEU A 171 -6.52 -0.64 -1.58
CA LEU A 171 -7.69 0.18 -1.30
C LEU A 171 -8.03 0.12 0.20
N PRO A 172 -8.47 1.23 0.82
CA PRO A 172 -9.06 1.18 2.15
C PRO A 172 -10.42 0.48 2.10
N ALA A 173 -10.71 -0.38 3.08
CA ALA A 173 -12.05 -0.97 3.23
C ALA A 173 -13.12 0.07 3.63
N GLY A 174 -12.72 1.21 4.17
CA GLY A 174 -13.59 2.25 4.74
C GLY A 174 -13.58 2.27 6.27
N GLY A 175 -14.25 3.24 6.87
CA GLY A 175 -14.11 3.68 8.26
C GLY A 175 -15.44 3.77 9.03
N GLU A 176 -16.48 3.08 8.59
CA GLU A 176 -17.85 3.21 9.07
C GLU A 176 -18.32 2.00 9.90
N ALA A 177 -17.44 1.05 10.21
CA ALA A 177 -17.77 -0.20 10.89
C ALA A 177 -18.95 -0.94 10.24
N THR A 178 -18.93 -1.04 8.91
CA THR A 178 -19.99 -1.68 8.13
C THR A 178 -19.42 -2.55 7.01
N ASP A 179 -20.32 -3.17 6.24
CA ASP A 179 -19.96 -3.97 5.06
C ASP A 179 -19.30 -3.11 3.97
N ALA A 180 -18.02 -3.37 3.69
CA ALA A 180 -17.21 -2.72 2.68
C ALA A 180 -17.76 -2.89 1.25
N GLY A 181 -18.56 -3.94 1.00
CA GLY A 181 -19.19 -4.20 -0.29
C GLY A 181 -20.20 -3.13 -0.72
N LYS A 182 -20.58 -2.22 0.20
CA LYS A 182 -21.51 -1.11 -0.07
C LYS A 182 -20.83 0.16 -0.60
N PHE A 183 -19.49 0.18 -0.67
CA PHE A 183 -18.71 1.38 -0.98
C PHE A 183 -17.79 1.17 -2.18
N SER A 184 -17.47 2.27 -2.85
CA SER A 184 -16.48 2.31 -3.93
C SER A 184 -15.25 3.10 -3.50
N PRO A 185 -14.04 2.68 -3.93
CA PRO A 185 -13.77 1.49 -4.74
C PRO A 185 -13.61 0.19 -3.92
N GLY A 186 -13.85 0.19 -2.60
CA GLY A 186 -13.60 -0.97 -1.72
C GLY A 186 -14.31 -2.27 -2.11
N ARG A 187 -15.36 -2.22 -2.93
CA ARG A 187 -16.05 -3.41 -3.48
C ARG A 187 -15.40 -4.01 -4.74
N VAL A 188 -14.32 -3.44 -5.26
CA VAL A 188 -13.64 -3.92 -6.47
C VAL A 188 -12.70 -5.08 -6.13
N THR A 189 -13.11 -6.30 -6.48
CA THR A 189 -12.40 -7.54 -6.12
C THR A 189 -11.11 -7.80 -6.89
N GLU A 190 -10.84 -7.04 -7.95
CA GLU A 190 -9.55 -7.09 -8.65
C GLU A 190 -8.43 -6.32 -7.93
N ALA A 191 -8.77 -5.49 -6.94
CA ALA A 191 -7.82 -4.77 -6.09
C ALA A 191 -7.80 -5.37 -4.68
N LEU A 192 -6.74 -5.08 -3.91
CA LEU A 192 -6.64 -5.49 -2.50
C LEU A 192 -7.41 -4.51 -1.62
N THR A 193 -8.54 -4.93 -1.07
CA THR A 193 -9.30 -4.15 -0.09
C THR A 193 -8.84 -4.49 1.33
N VAL A 194 -8.42 -3.45 2.05
CA VAL A 194 -7.62 -3.59 3.27
C VAL A 194 -8.35 -3.06 4.50
N GLY A 195 -8.60 -3.96 5.45
CA GLY A 195 -9.08 -3.61 6.80
C GLY A 195 -7.95 -3.14 7.71
N SER A 196 -8.27 -2.49 8.83
CA SER A 196 -7.28 -1.98 9.78
C SER A 196 -7.22 -2.78 11.07
N THR A 197 -6.00 -2.93 11.61
CA THR A 197 -5.75 -3.48 12.96
C THR A 197 -4.93 -2.53 13.82
N ASP A 198 -4.99 -2.74 15.13
CA ASP A 198 -4.08 -2.13 16.10
C ASP A 198 -2.88 -3.03 16.42
N ALA A 199 -1.99 -2.49 17.26
CA ALA A 199 -0.75 -3.15 17.68
C ALA A 199 -0.94 -4.42 18.52
N SER A 200 -2.16 -4.69 18.99
CA SER A 200 -2.53 -5.88 19.78
C SER A 200 -3.23 -6.94 18.93
N ASP A 201 -3.14 -6.85 17.59
CA ASP A 201 -3.84 -7.72 16.64
C ASP A 201 -5.37 -7.67 16.75
N GLN A 202 -5.91 -6.59 17.30
CA GLN A 202 -7.34 -6.34 17.34
C GLN A 202 -7.77 -5.55 16.09
N VAL A 203 -8.84 -5.99 15.43
CA VAL A 203 -9.46 -5.24 14.33
C VAL A 203 -9.94 -3.88 14.84
N GLY A 204 -9.58 -2.82 14.11
CA GLY A 204 -9.92 -1.45 14.44
C GLY A 204 -11.43 -1.26 14.51
N SER A 205 -11.90 -0.52 15.52
CA SER A 205 -13.33 -0.35 15.82
C SER A 205 -14.13 0.31 14.69
N THR A 206 -13.48 1.08 13.82
CA THR A 206 -14.08 1.73 12.66
C THR A 206 -13.84 0.98 11.35
N SER A 207 -13.02 -0.07 11.34
CA SER A 207 -12.73 -0.81 10.11
C SER A 207 -14.02 -1.38 9.53
N ASN A 208 -14.27 -1.12 8.26
CA ASN A 208 -15.25 -1.89 7.52
C ASN A 208 -14.82 -3.36 7.40
N TYR A 209 -15.79 -4.22 7.11
CA TYR A 209 -15.68 -5.67 7.13
C TYR A 209 -16.44 -6.30 5.94
N GLY A 210 -16.44 -7.64 5.86
CA GLY A 210 -17.22 -8.40 4.89
C GLY A 210 -16.37 -9.15 3.88
N GLU A 211 -17.04 -9.86 2.97
CA GLU A 211 -16.42 -10.81 2.03
C GLU A 211 -15.45 -10.14 1.04
N VAL A 212 -15.61 -8.84 0.81
CA VAL A 212 -14.74 -8.08 -0.10
C VAL A 212 -13.43 -7.64 0.55
N VAL A 213 -13.23 -7.82 1.86
CA VAL A 213 -11.96 -7.50 2.52
C VAL A 213 -11.00 -8.67 2.35
N ASP A 214 -9.90 -8.44 1.63
CA ASP A 214 -8.92 -9.47 1.29
C ASP A 214 -8.02 -9.85 2.46
N LEU A 215 -7.57 -8.83 3.20
CA LEU A 215 -6.69 -8.92 4.36
C LEU A 215 -6.73 -7.63 5.19
N PHE A 216 -6.16 -7.71 6.40
CA PHE A 216 -5.95 -6.58 7.29
C PHE A 216 -4.48 -6.15 7.32
N ALA A 217 -4.23 -4.90 7.67
CA ALA A 217 -2.89 -4.40 7.93
C ALA A 217 -2.89 -3.35 9.06
N PRO A 218 -1.72 -3.00 9.61
CA PRO A 218 -1.59 -1.96 10.62
C PRO A 218 -2.25 -0.65 10.18
N GLY A 219 -3.25 -0.21 10.95
CA GLY A 219 -4.03 0.96 10.58
C GLY A 219 -4.56 1.79 11.74
N VAL A 220 -4.37 1.37 12.99
CA VAL A 220 -4.71 2.17 14.18
C VAL A 220 -3.44 2.74 14.81
N ASP A 221 -3.48 4.03 15.12
CA ASP A 221 -2.41 4.80 15.74
C ASP A 221 -1.06 4.60 15.05
N VAL A 222 -1.05 4.75 13.72
CA VAL A 222 0.13 4.55 12.85
C VAL A 222 0.89 5.88 12.70
N PRO A 223 2.15 5.97 13.17
CA PRO A 223 3.01 7.11 12.92
C PRO A 223 3.49 7.17 11.47
N GLY A 224 3.49 8.36 10.87
CA GLY A 224 3.98 8.64 9.53
C GLY A 224 4.41 10.10 9.35
N PRO A 225 4.99 10.49 8.22
CA PRO A 225 5.42 11.86 7.97
C PRO A 225 4.22 12.81 7.85
N ASN A 226 4.43 14.07 8.24
CA ASN A 226 3.46 15.14 8.05
C ASN A 226 3.89 16.07 6.92
N ALA A 227 2.95 16.61 6.14
CA ALA A 227 3.26 17.62 5.13
C ALA A 227 3.75 18.93 5.78
N GLY A 228 4.65 19.65 5.10
CA GLY A 228 5.13 20.97 5.53
C GLY A 228 6.43 20.95 6.33
N GLY A 229 7.18 19.84 6.36
CA GLY A 229 8.53 19.77 6.90
C GLY A 229 8.77 18.66 7.91
N ASN A 230 9.70 18.87 8.84
CA ASN A 230 10.14 17.84 9.77
C ASN A 230 9.11 17.55 10.86
N GLY A 231 8.57 16.34 10.88
CA GLY A 231 7.72 15.86 11.96
C GLY A 231 6.99 14.58 11.59
N GLY A 232 6.53 13.86 12.61
CA GLY A 232 5.59 12.75 12.45
C GLY A 232 4.17 13.18 12.84
N ARG A 233 3.17 12.58 12.20
CA ARG A 233 1.77 12.60 12.65
C ARG A 233 1.31 11.16 12.85
N VAL A 234 0.34 10.98 13.73
CA VAL A 234 -0.28 9.68 13.98
C VAL A 234 -1.69 9.72 13.41
N LEU A 235 -2.03 8.74 12.57
CA LEU A 235 -3.39 8.58 12.05
C LEU A 235 -3.90 7.16 12.28
N SER A 236 -5.23 7.08 12.36
CA SER A 236 -5.99 5.83 12.43
C SER A 236 -6.96 5.77 11.26
N GLY A 237 -6.92 4.68 10.48
CA GLY A 237 -7.81 4.43 9.36
C GLY A 237 -7.34 3.30 8.45
N THR A 238 -8.27 2.77 7.67
CA THR A 238 -7.99 1.76 6.63
C THR A 238 -7.10 2.32 5.51
N SER A 239 -7.03 3.64 5.32
CA SER A 239 -6.04 4.27 4.43
C SER A 239 -4.60 3.99 4.86
N SER A 240 -4.29 4.06 6.17
CA SER A 240 -2.97 3.70 6.70
C SER A 240 -2.66 2.23 6.46
N ALA A 241 -3.66 1.35 6.61
CA ALA A 241 -3.53 -0.07 6.33
C ALA A 241 -3.24 -0.33 4.84
N ALA A 242 -3.97 0.32 3.93
CA ALA A 242 -3.73 0.24 2.50
C ALA A 242 -2.33 0.71 2.09
N ALA A 243 -1.79 1.76 2.74
CA ALA A 243 -0.43 2.21 2.49
C ALA A 243 0.64 1.17 2.89
N HIS A 244 0.45 0.44 3.99
CA HIS A 244 1.34 -0.68 4.34
C HIS A 244 1.29 -1.76 3.25
N VAL A 245 0.10 -2.13 2.79
CA VAL A 245 -0.09 -3.13 1.72
C VAL A 245 0.59 -2.70 0.42
N ALA A 246 0.44 -1.43 0.02
CA ALA A 246 1.12 -0.89 -1.16
C ALA A 246 2.66 -0.96 -1.02
N GLY A 247 3.17 -0.67 0.17
CA GLY A 247 4.60 -0.81 0.47
C GLY A 247 5.08 -2.26 0.36
N VAL A 248 4.34 -3.23 0.92
CA VAL A 248 4.66 -4.66 0.81
C VAL A 248 4.57 -5.14 -0.65
N ALA A 249 3.56 -4.67 -1.40
CA ALA A 249 3.45 -4.96 -2.82
C ALA A 249 4.67 -4.43 -3.59
N ALA A 250 5.21 -3.26 -3.23
CA ALA A 250 6.42 -2.74 -3.84
C ALA A 250 7.65 -3.61 -3.54
N LEU A 251 7.82 -4.08 -2.29
CA LEU A 251 8.87 -5.04 -1.95
C LEU A 251 8.75 -6.32 -2.79
N TYR A 252 7.53 -6.89 -2.84
CA TYR A 252 7.26 -8.10 -3.61
C TYR A 252 7.57 -7.90 -5.10
N ARG A 253 7.16 -6.78 -5.68
CA ARG A 253 7.44 -6.46 -7.09
C ARG A 253 8.92 -6.30 -7.40
N SER A 254 9.70 -5.72 -6.49
CA SER A 254 11.15 -5.60 -6.66
C SER A 254 11.82 -6.98 -6.67
N LEU A 255 11.35 -7.91 -5.83
CA LEU A 255 11.83 -9.30 -5.80
C LEU A 255 11.31 -10.15 -6.98
N HIS A 256 10.14 -9.79 -7.52
CA HIS A 256 9.43 -10.57 -8.54
C HIS A 256 8.93 -9.68 -9.71
N PRO A 257 9.83 -9.02 -10.46
CA PRO A 257 9.44 -7.98 -11.43
C PRO A 257 8.60 -8.48 -12.61
N ALA A 258 8.66 -9.79 -12.91
CA ALA A 258 7.93 -10.43 -14.00
C ALA A 258 6.51 -10.90 -13.62
N VAL A 259 6.14 -10.87 -12.34
CA VAL A 259 4.82 -11.30 -11.87
C VAL A 259 3.76 -10.27 -12.29
N SER A 260 2.62 -10.76 -12.78
CA SER A 260 1.52 -9.91 -13.22
C SER A 260 0.88 -9.17 -12.04
N ALA A 261 0.20 -8.05 -12.30
CA ALA A 261 -0.44 -7.29 -11.24
C ALA A 261 -1.47 -8.10 -10.41
N PRO A 262 -2.40 -8.87 -11.03
CA PRO A 262 -3.30 -9.75 -10.29
C PRO A 262 -2.58 -10.84 -9.48
N ASP A 263 -1.48 -11.39 -10.01
CA ASP A 263 -0.72 -12.44 -9.31
C ASP A 263 0.04 -11.88 -8.10
N VAL A 264 0.48 -10.62 -8.13
CA VAL A 264 1.04 -9.94 -6.94
C VAL A 264 -0.01 -9.82 -5.85
N ALA A 265 -1.23 -9.39 -6.19
CA ALA A 265 -2.31 -9.27 -5.22
C ALA A 265 -2.61 -10.62 -4.56
N LYS A 266 -2.75 -11.67 -5.37
CA LYS A 266 -2.91 -13.04 -4.90
C LYS A 266 -1.75 -13.49 -4.00
N ALA A 267 -0.51 -13.22 -4.38
CA ALA A 267 0.66 -13.63 -3.60
C ALA A 267 0.68 -12.98 -2.21
N LEU A 268 0.27 -11.72 -2.09
CA LEU A 268 0.17 -11.03 -0.79
C LEU A 268 -0.90 -11.66 0.12
N VAL A 269 -2.05 -12.04 -0.44
CA VAL A 269 -3.08 -12.78 0.30
C VAL A 269 -2.58 -14.15 0.76
N ASP A 270 -1.86 -14.87 -0.12
CA ASP A 270 -1.31 -16.19 0.19
C ASP A 270 -0.17 -16.14 1.23
N LEU A 271 0.55 -15.01 1.33
CA LEU A 271 1.61 -14.77 2.32
C LEU A 271 1.09 -14.36 3.70
N ALA A 272 -0.16 -13.89 3.79
CA ALA A 272 -0.73 -13.35 5.02
C ALA A 272 -0.70 -14.36 6.18
N ALA A 273 -0.51 -13.88 7.40
CA ALA A 273 -0.72 -14.70 8.59
C ALA A 273 -2.23 -14.88 8.82
N VAL A 274 -2.65 -16.12 9.06
CA VAL A 274 -4.06 -16.51 9.12
C VAL A 274 -4.45 -16.80 10.56
N ASP A 275 -5.67 -16.41 10.94
CA ASP A 275 -6.29 -16.71 12.25
C ASP A 275 -5.52 -16.18 13.47
N VAL A 276 -4.82 -15.06 13.31
CA VAL A 276 -4.08 -14.38 14.41
C VAL A 276 -4.81 -13.17 14.98
N LEU A 277 -5.80 -12.62 14.25
CA LEU A 277 -6.50 -11.41 14.67
C LEU A 277 -7.69 -11.70 15.57
N THR A 278 -7.98 -10.78 16.48
CA THR A 278 -9.21 -10.74 17.28
C THR A 278 -10.18 -9.67 16.77
N GLY A 279 -11.47 -9.83 17.05
CA GLY A 279 -12.50 -8.87 16.65
C GLY A 279 -12.85 -8.86 15.16
N VAL A 280 -12.41 -9.88 14.40
CA VAL A 280 -12.79 -10.05 13.01
C VAL A 280 -14.30 -10.34 12.93
N HIS A 281 -15.02 -9.51 12.17
CA HIS A 281 -16.44 -9.71 11.93
C HIS A 281 -16.69 -10.98 11.12
N GLU A 282 -17.78 -11.69 11.42
CA GLU A 282 -18.20 -12.88 10.67
C GLU A 282 -18.31 -12.59 9.16
N GLY A 283 -17.85 -13.52 8.32
CA GLY A 283 -17.81 -13.34 6.86
C GLY A 283 -16.62 -12.52 6.35
N THR A 284 -15.69 -12.12 7.23
CA THR A 284 -14.45 -11.43 6.85
C THR A 284 -13.26 -12.38 6.97
N ALA A 285 -12.35 -12.38 5.99
CA ALA A 285 -11.16 -13.24 6.03
C ALA A 285 -10.20 -12.82 7.17
N ASN A 286 -9.89 -13.72 8.10
CA ASN A 286 -8.91 -13.46 9.16
C ASN A 286 -7.48 -13.65 8.62
N ARG A 287 -7.01 -12.64 7.89
CA ARG A 287 -5.69 -12.59 7.27
C ARG A 287 -5.03 -11.27 7.61
N VAL A 288 -3.78 -11.27 8.08
CA VAL A 288 -3.01 -10.05 8.32
C VAL A 288 -1.76 -10.03 7.44
N LEU A 289 -1.48 -8.84 6.88
CA LEU A 289 -0.37 -8.58 5.98
C LEU A 289 0.95 -9.10 6.53
N GLN A 290 1.76 -9.67 5.63
CA GLN A 290 3.13 -10.08 5.92
C GLN A 290 4.08 -9.62 4.80
N SER A 291 5.26 -9.13 5.16
CA SER A 291 6.29 -8.72 4.21
C SER A 291 7.04 -9.94 3.64
N PRO A 292 7.44 -9.92 2.35
CA PRO A 292 8.21 -10.99 1.75
C PRO A 292 9.63 -11.07 2.34
N GLY A 293 10.18 -12.29 2.44
CA GLY A 293 11.62 -12.51 2.68
C GLY A 293 12.05 -12.96 4.08
N VAL A 294 11.24 -12.74 5.13
CA VAL A 294 11.66 -13.10 6.51
C VAL A 294 11.12 -14.45 6.96
N GLN A 295 9.97 -14.87 6.42
CA GLN A 295 9.28 -16.09 6.84
C GLN A 295 9.94 -17.39 6.36
N LEU A 296 10.76 -17.36 5.31
CA LEU A 296 11.41 -18.57 4.77
C LEU A 296 12.57 -19.10 5.64
N ARG A 297 12.89 -18.43 6.76
CA ARG A 297 14.06 -18.78 7.59
C ARG A 297 13.73 -19.30 9.00
N ARG A 298 12.45 -19.52 9.33
CA ARG A 298 12.02 -20.16 10.59
C ARG A 298 11.19 -21.42 10.35
N GLY A 299 11.66 -22.27 9.43
CA GLY A 299 11.28 -23.68 9.32
C GLY A 299 12.33 -24.58 9.94
#